data_AF-A0A2V6PUY6-F1
#
_entry.id   AF-A0A2V6PUY6-F1
#
_cell.length_a   1.000
_cell.length_b   1.000
_cell.length_c   1.000
_cell.angle_alpha   90.00
_cell.angle_beta   90.00
_cell.angle_gamma   90.00
#
_symmetry.space_group_name_H-M   'P 1'
#
loop_
_entity.id
_entity.type
_entity.pdbx_description
1 polymer ?
#
loop_
_entity_poly.entity_id
_entity_poly.type
_entity_poly.pdbx_seq_one_letter_code
_entity_poly.pdbx_strand_id
1 'polypeptide(L)'
;MGASVVIERLREPVVGSLASLIDESEREGLRLVRRLADEWASGADRFDRPSEALFAVRQAGRLVGVCGLNVDPMPAGRTSGACGTSTCRSPPDTERRA
;
A
#
# COMPACT_ATOMS: atom_id res chain seq x y z
N MET A 1 -19.32 19.83 -10.26
CA MET A 1 -18.17 19.88 -11.19
C MET A 1 -17.16 18.87 -10.69
N GLY A 2 -17.12 17.67 -11.27
CA GLY A 2 -16.26 16.59 -10.79
C GLY A 2 -14.82 16.86 -11.15
N ALA A 3 -13.92 16.84 -10.18
CA ALA A 3 -12.50 16.95 -10.44
C ALA A 3 -12.01 15.64 -11.11
N SER A 4 -11.46 15.74 -12.31
CA SER A 4 -10.84 14.60 -12.99
C SER A 4 -9.64 14.13 -12.18
N VAL A 5 -9.66 12.85 -11.83
CA VAL A 5 -8.57 12.16 -11.13
C VAL A 5 -7.95 11.16 -12.11
N VAL A 6 -6.64 11.20 -12.25
CA VAL A 6 -5.85 10.29 -13.08
C VAL A 6 -4.91 9.52 -12.18
N ILE A 7 -4.90 8.20 -12.32
CA ILE A 7 -3.96 7.32 -11.62
C ILE A 7 -2.96 6.83 -12.66
N GLU A 8 -1.67 7.05 -12.41
CA GLU A 8 -0.59 6.62 -13.30
C GLU A 8 0.42 5.77 -12.55
N ARG A 9 0.96 4.75 -13.22
CA ARG A 9 2.05 3.94 -12.69
C ARG A 9 3.37 4.68 -12.89
N LEU A 10 4.09 4.89 -11.80
CA LEU A 10 5.42 5.45 -11.81
C LEU A 10 6.46 4.35 -12.02
N ARG A 11 7.38 4.56 -12.97
CA ARG A 11 8.47 3.61 -13.27
C ARG A 11 9.85 4.15 -12.94
N GLU A 12 10.00 5.46 -12.83
CA GLU A 12 11.28 6.13 -12.60
C GLU A 12 11.16 7.09 -11.42
N PRO A 13 12.16 7.14 -10.53
CA PRO A 13 12.16 8.03 -9.38
C PRO A 13 12.25 9.48 -9.85
N VAL A 14 11.10 10.16 -9.88
CA VAL A 14 11.05 11.60 -10.11
C VAL A 14 10.83 12.28 -8.77
N VAL A 15 11.93 12.47 -8.02
CA VAL A 15 11.91 13.14 -6.71
C VAL A 15 11.25 14.52 -6.82
N GLY A 16 11.45 15.22 -7.95
CA GLY A 16 10.80 16.50 -8.24
C GLY A 16 9.26 16.42 -8.32
N SER A 17 8.70 15.27 -8.70
CA SER A 17 7.24 15.07 -8.74
C SER A 17 6.63 14.96 -7.35
N LEU A 18 7.37 14.38 -6.40
CA LEU A 18 6.91 14.15 -5.02
C LEU A 18 7.10 15.36 -4.11
N ALA A 19 7.88 16.37 -4.52
CA ALA A 19 8.29 17.49 -3.67
C ALA A 19 7.12 18.18 -2.95
N SER A 20 6.00 18.44 -3.65
CA SER A 20 4.82 19.06 -3.04
C SER A 20 4.14 18.15 -2.00
N LEU A 21 4.07 16.85 -2.25
CA LEU A 21 3.51 15.88 -1.29
C LEU A 21 4.42 15.70 -0.07
N ILE A 22 5.73 15.75 -0.27
CA ILE A 22 6.71 15.67 0.82
C ILE A 22 6.53 16.87 1.75
N ASP A 23 6.51 18.06 1.19
CA ASP A 23 6.37 19.32 1.92
C ASP A 23 5.00 19.39 2.66
N GLU A 24 3.93 18.91 2.04
CA GLU A 24 2.61 18.77 2.67
C GLU A 24 2.63 17.76 3.83
N SER A 25 3.18 16.56 3.60
CA SER A 25 3.28 15.51 4.62
C SER A 25 4.16 15.93 5.81
N GLU A 26 5.28 16.61 5.56
CA GLU A 26 6.18 17.09 6.61
C GLU A 26 5.54 18.16 7.49
N ARG A 27 4.69 19.03 6.91
CA ARG A 27 3.88 19.98 7.70
C ARG A 27 2.88 19.27 8.61
N GLU A 28 2.37 18.11 8.19
CA GLU A 28 1.51 17.25 9.00
C GLU A 28 2.31 16.35 9.97
N GLY A 29 3.63 16.45 9.98
CA GLY A 29 4.51 15.62 10.81
C GLY A 29 4.70 14.18 10.29
N LEU A 30 4.21 13.89 9.08
CA LEU A 30 4.32 12.60 8.42
C LEU A 30 5.58 12.54 7.55
N ARG A 31 6.48 11.59 7.85
CA ARG A 31 7.73 11.39 7.09
C ARG A 31 7.66 10.29 6.05
N LEU A 32 6.48 9.69 5.84
CA LEU A 32 6.30 8.54 4.96
C LEU A 32 6.70 8.85 3.52
N VAL A 33 6.25 9.99 2.99
CA VAL A 33 6.53 10.37 1.58
C VAL A 33 8.00 10.75 1.39
N ARG A 34 8.62 11.41 2.38
CA ARG A 34 10.07 11.68 2.38
C ARG A 34 10.86 10.38 2.31
N ARG A 35 10.55 9.45 3.21
CA ARG A 35 11.21 8.15 3.27
C ARG A 35 11.05 7.38 1.96
N LEU A 36 9.85 7.35 1.41
CA LEU A 36 9.57 6.73 0.11
C LEU A 36 10.42 7.35 -1.00
N ALA A 37 10.50 8.69 -1.06
CA ALA A 37 11.31 9.37 -2.06
C ALA A 37 12.81 9.04 -1.92
N ASP A 38 13.33 8.98 -0.69
CA ASP A 38 14.72 8.66 -0.41
C ASP A 38 15.05 7.18 -0.71
N GLU A 39 14.18 6.25 -0.34
CA GLU A 39 14.31 4.80 -0.64
C GLU A 39 14.25 4.54 -2.14
N TRP A 40 13.39 5.26 -2.86
CA TRP A 40 13.26 5.14 -4.30
C TRP A 40 14.42 5.78 -5.06
N ALA A 41 14.93 6.94 -4.59
CA ALA A 41 16.10 7.60 -5.17
C ALA A 41 17.40 6.82 -4.92
N SER A 42 17.57 6.24 -3.73
CA SER A 42 18.70 5.38 -3.39
C SER A 42 18.62 4.00 -4.09
N GLY A 43 17.43 3.63 -4.56
CA GLY A 43 17.18 2.33 -5.17
C GLY A 43 17.09 1.19 -4.18
N ALA A 44 16.89 1.49 -2.89
CA ALA A 44 16.61 0.50 -1.85
C ALA A 44 15.23 -0.14 -2.04
N ASP A 45 14.26 0.64 -2.54
CA ASP A 45 12.94 0.17 -2.95
C ASP A 45 12.58 0.76 -4.32
N ARG A 46 12.72 -0.05 -5.38
CA ARG A 46 12.51 0.39 -6.77
C ARG A 46 11.13 0.08 -7.30
N PHE A 47 10.32 -0.67 -6.56
CA PHE A 47 9.03 -1.19 -7.02
C PHE A 47 9.14 -1.88 -8.40
N ASP A 48 10.29 -2.51 -8.67
CA ASP A 48 10.66 -3.07 -9.97
C ASP A 48 10.51 -4.59 -10.03
N ARG A 49 10.18 -5.24 -8.92
CA ARG A 49 9.93 -6.67 -8.89
C ARG A 49 8.58 -7.01 -9.54
N PRO A 50 8.43 -8.25 -10.05
CA PRO A 50 7.13 -8.76 -10.45
C PRO A 50 6.15 -8.60 -9.28
N SER A 51 4.99 -7.99 -9.52
CA SER A 51 3.95 -7.63 -8.54
C SER A 51 4.22 -6.43 -7.60
N GLU A 52 5.32 -5.70 -7.78
CA GLU A 52 5.51 -4.39 -7.15
C GLU A 52 5.16 -3.25 -8.13
N ALA A 53 4.61 -2.16 -7.60
CA ALA A 53 4.33 -0.96 -8.38
C ALA A 53 4.11 0.26 -7.49
N LEU A 54 4.64 1.41 -7.89
CA LEU A 54 4.29 2.69 -7.32
C LEU A 54 3.28 3.41 -8.23
N PHE A 55 2.23 3.97 -7.64
CA PHE A 55 1.20 4.74 -8.33
C PHE A 55 1.15 6.18 -7.82
N ALA A 56 0.92 7.11 -8.74
CA ALA A 56 0.64 8.50 -8.46
C ALA A 56 -0.82 8.81 -8.78
N VAL A 57 -1.45 9.60 -7.91
CA VAL A 57 -2.78 10.15 -8.12
C VAL A 57 -2.65 11.63 -8.43
N ARG A 58 -3.09 12.03 -9.62
CA ARG A 58 -3.15 13.42 -10.05
C ARG A 58 -4.59 13.91 -10.11
N GLN A 59 -4.81 15.11 -9.62
CA GLN A 59 -6.08 15.82 -9.74
C GLN A 59 -5.82 17.20 -10.31
N ALA A 60 -6.47 17.54 -11.42
CA ALA A 60 -6.25 18.81 -12.13
C ALA A 60 -4.76 19.12 -12.42
N GLY A 61 -3.96 18.09 -12.75
CA GLY A 61 -2.53 18.21 -13.03
C GLY A 61 -1.62 18.24 -11.79
N ARG A 62 -2.17 18.45 -10.59
CA ARG A 62 -1.42 18.40 -9.32
C ARG A 62 -1.33 16.97 -8.79
N LEU A 63 -0.17 16.58 -8.29
CA LEU A 63 -0.01 15.33 -7.56
C LEU A 63 -0.65 15.48 -6.17
N VAL A 64 -1.64 14.64 -5.89
CA VAL A 64 -2.44 14.67 -4.65
C VAL A 64 -2.27 13.43 -3.79
N GLY A 65 -1.58 12.40 -4.28
CA GLY A 65 -1.24 11.22 -3.49
C GLY A 65 -0.33 10.26 -4.23
N VAL A 66 0.28 9.36 -3.46
CA VAL A 66 1.02 8.20 -3.97
C VAL A 66 0.68 6.94 -3.18
N CYS A 67 0.68 5.79 -3.84
CA CYS A 67 0.60 4.50 -3.16
C CYS A 67 1.60 3.49 -3.74
N GLY A 68 2.27 2.76 -2.86
CA GLY A 68 3.15 1.66 -3.21
C GLY A 68 2.43 0.33 -3.00
N LEU A 69 2.52 -0.55 -3.97
CA LEU A 69 2.24 -1.98 -3.82
C LEU A 69 3.60 -2.67 -3.64
N ASN A 70 3.89 -3.08 -2.41
CA ASN A 70 5.07 -3.87 -2.08
C ASN A 70 4.69 -5.34 -1.92
N VAL A 71 5.52 -6.23 -2.47
CA VAL A 71 5.42 -7.65 -2.20
C VAL A 71 6.04 -7.86 -0.84
N ASP A 72 5.20 -7.95 0.19
CA ASP A 72 5.65 -8.37 1.49
C ASP A 72 6.17 -9.82 1.36
N PRO A 73 7.43 -10.12 1.71
CA PRO A 73 7.92 -11.48 1.73
C PRO A 73 7.16 -12.26 2.80
N MET A 74 6.01 -12.81 2.41
CA MET A 74 5.24 -13.73 3.24
C MET A 74 6.15 -14.91 3.59
N PRO A 75 6.44 -15.19 4.87
CA PRO A 75 7.07 -16.44 5.22
C PRO A 75 6.15 -17.57 4.75
N ALA A 76 6.66 -18.43 3.87
CA ALA A 76 5.94 -19.57 3.35
C ALA A 76 5.50 -20.47 4.50
N GLY A 77 4.26 -20.33 4.93
CA GLY A 77 3.70 -21.11 6.03
C GLY A 77 2.80 -20.28 6.93
N ARG A 78 1.61 -19.95 6.43
CA ARG A 78 0.36 -19.90 7.22
C ARG A 78 -0.79 -19.63 6.26
N THR A 79 -1.65 -20.62 6.11
CA THR A 79 -2.92 -20.54 5.39
C THR A 79 -3.79 -19.50 6.08
N SER A 80 -3.91 -18.29 5.53
CA SER A 80 -4.85 -17.29 6.04
C SER A 80 -6.27 -17.64 5.59
N GLY A 81 -6.85 -18.64 6.26
CA GLY A 81 -8.28 -18.84 6.39
C GLY A 81 -8.64 -18.71 7.86
N ALA A 82 -8.61 -17.49 8.40
CA ALA A 82 -9.12 -17.21 9.73
C ALA A 82 -10.06 -16.01 9.66
N CYS A 83 -11.33 -16.33 9.42
CA CYS A 83 -12.45 -15.44 9.69
C CYS A 83 -12.46 -15.14 11.19
N GLY A 84 -11.91 -13.98 11.56
CA GLY A 84 -11.91 -13.48 12.93
C GLY A 84 -13.22 -12.78 13.26
N THR A 85 -14.31 -13.52 13.39
CA THR A 85 -15.49 -13.08 14.16
C THR A 85 -15.80 -14.12 15.22
N SER A 86 -15.57 -13.69 16.45
CA SER A 86 -16.18 -14.13 17.70
C SER A 86 -17.45 -14.99 17.53
N THR A 87 -17.50 -16.10 18.27
CA THR A 87 -18.66 -16.98 18.56
C THR A 87 -19.12 -17.96 17.48
N CYS A 88 -18.42 -19.09 17.37
CA CYS A 88 -19.08 -20.39 17.16
C CYS A 88 -18.58 -21.37 18.23
N ARG A 89 -19.20 -21.28 19.42
CA ARG A 89 -19.15 -22.34 20.43
C ARG A 89 -19.80 -23.57 19.80
N SER A 90 -19.01 -24.60 19.48
CA SER A 90 -19.57 -25.90 19.09
C SER A 90 -20.43 -26.43 20.25
N PRO A 91 -21.68 -26.86 20.03
CA PRO A 91 -22.40 -27.63 21.03
C PRO A 91 -21.74 -29.02 21.18
N PRO A 92 -21.87 -29.69 22.34
CA PRO A 92 -21.47 -31.09 22.45
C PRO A 92 -22.53 -31.94 21.73
N ASP A 93 -22.16 -32.56 20.60
CA ASP A 93 -22.97 -33.62 19.99
C ASP A 93 -22.83 -34.90 20.82
N THR A 94 -23.71 -35.02 21.80
CA THR A 94 -24.10 -36.29 22.39
C THR A 94 -24.93 -37.06 21.36
N GLU A 95 -24.63 -38.35 21.19
CA GLU A 95 -25.43 -39.39 20.52
C GLU A 95 -25.62 -39.35 19.00
N ARG A 96 -24.85 -40.20 18.27
CA ARG A 96 -25.42 -41.15 17.29
C ARG A 96 -24.45 -42.28 16.89
N ARG A 97 -24.47 -43.39 17.63
CA ARG A 97 -24.16 -44.76 17.18
C ARG A 97 -25.20 -45.63 17.89
N ALA A 98 -26.19 -46.20 17.19
CA ALA A 98 -26.10 -47.47 16.46
C ALA A 98 -25.54 -48.58 17.36
#